data_AF-A0A8C6HZ55-F1
#
_entry.id   AF-A0A8C6HZ55-F1
#
_cell.length_a   1.000
_cell.length_b   1.000
_cell.length_c   1.000
_cell.angle_alpha   90.00
_cell.angle_beta   90.00
_cell.angle_gamma   90.00
#
_symmetry.space_group_name_H-M   'P 1'
#
loop_
_entity.id
_entity.type
_entity.pdbx_description
1 polymer ?
#
loop_
_entity_poly.entity_id
_entity_poly.type
_entity_poly.pdbx_seq_one_letter_code
_entity_poly.pdbx_strand_id
1 'polypeptide(L)' 'MKAYCERQGLSMRQIRFRFDGQPINETDTPAQLEMEDEDMIDEFQQQSGGVY' A
#
# COMPACT_ATOMS: atom_id res chain seq x y z
N MET A 1 4.54 2.61 4.81
CA MET A 1 3.76 1.36 4.63
C MET A 1 3.91 0.38 5.79
N LYS A 2 5.14 -0.02 6.17
CA LYS A 2 5.35 -0.96 7.29
C LYS A 2 4.71 -0.51 8.62
N ALA A 3 4.90 0.76 9.01
CA ALA A 3 4.28 1.32 10.21
C ALA A 3 2.73 1.36 10.14
N TYR A 4 2.16 1.53 8.96
CA TYR A 4 0.69 1.47 8.77
C TYR A 4 0.20 0.04 8.97
N CYS A 5 0.86 -0.93 8.35
CA CYS A 5 0.57 -2.36 8.53
C CYS A 5 0.69 -2.78 10.00
N GLU A 6 1.74 -2.36 10.71
CA GLU A 6 1.91 -2.63 12.15
C GLU A 6 0.80 -2.00 13.00
N ARG A 7 0.38 -0.77 12.70
CA ARG A 7 -0.72 -0.09 13.40
C ARG A 7 -2.08 -0.75 13.17
N GLN A 8 -2.31 -1.25 11.95
CA GLN A 8 -3.55 -1.94 11.59
C GLN A 8 -3.54 -3.43 11.98
N GLY A 9 -2.41 -3.97 12.43
CA GLY A 9 -2.27 -5.41 12.70
C GLY A 9 -2.32 -6.27 11.43
N LEU A 10 -2.03 -5.67 10.27
CA LEU A 10 -2.08 -6.33 8.97
C LEU A 10 -0.65 -6.65 8.49
N SER A 11 -0.50 -7.75 7.76
CA SER A 11 0.78 -8.05 7.10
C SER A 11 0.95 -7.20 5.84
N MET A 12 2.18 -6.74 5.56
CA MET A 12 2.52 -6.10 4.27
C MET A 12 2.13 -6.96 3.05
N ARG A 13 2.09 -8.29 3.20
CA ARG A 13 1.66 -9.20 2.12
C ARG A 13 0.16 -9.16 1.87
N GLN A 14 -0.64 -8.83 2.88
CA GLN A 14 -2.10 -8.77 2.84
C GLN A 14 -2.61 -7.42 2.32
N ILE A 15 -1.75 -6.43 2.10
CA ILE A 15 -2.14 -5.12 1.57
C ILE A 15 -1.36 -4.87 0.27
N ARG A 16 -2.03 -4.22 -0.68
CA ARG A 16 -1.42 -3.66 -1.88
C ARG A 16 -1.62 -2.17 -1.84
N PHE A 17 -0.52 -1.44 -1.84
CA PHE A 17 -0.53 0.02 -1.92
C PHE A 17 -0.44 0.43 -3.39
N ARG A 18 -1.25 1.39 -3.78
CA ARG A 18 -1.26 1.96 -5.11
C ARG A 18 -1.22 3.49 -5.03
N PHE A 19 -0.54 4.09 -5.97
CA PHE A 19 -0.54 5.53 -6.20
C PHE A 19 -0.96 5.75 -7.64
N ASP A 20 -2.01 6.55 -7.87
CA ASP A 20 -2.61 6.76 -9.19
C ASP A 20 -2.88 5.47 -9.98
N GLY A 21 -3.33 4.43 -9.27
CA GLY A 21 -3.63 3.11 -9.84
C GLY A 21 -2.40 2.23 -10.13
N GLN A 22 -1.18 2.76 -10.03
CA GLN A 22 0.06 2.00 -10.17
C GLN A 22 0.47 1.35 -8.84
N PRO A 23 0.94 0.09 -8.84
CA PRO A 23 1.40 -0.57 -7.63
C PRO A 23 2.71 0.06 -7.14
N ILE A 24 2.78 0.33 -5.83
CA ILE A 24 3.99 0.87 -5.19
C ILE A 24 4.80 -0.29 -4.60
N ASN A 25 6.09 -0.35 -4.92
CA ASN A 25 7.04 -1.28 -4.34
C ASN A 25 7.84 -0.64 -3.20
N GLU A 26 8.49 -1.47 -2.38
CA GLU A 26 9.34 -0.99 -1.28
C GLU A 26 10.61 -0.25 -1.75
N THR A 27 10.99 -0.44 -3.02
CA THR A 27 12.14 0.21 -3.64
C THR A 27 11.80 1.54 -4.30
N ASP A 28 10.50 1.81 -4.49
CA ASP A 28 10.05 3.02 -5.17
C ASP A 28 10.16 4.22 -4.23
N THR A 29 10.62 5.34 -4.76
CA THR A 29 10.75 6.59 -4.01
C THR A 29 9.64 7.56 -4.40
N PRO A 30 9.20 8.45 -3.48
CA PRO A 30 8.20 9.47 -3.81
C PRO A 30 8.56 10.29 -5.05
N ALA A 31 9.84 10.62 -5.23
CA ALA A 31 10.32 11.35 -6.40
C ALA A 31 10.18 10.58 -7.73
N GLN A 32 10.28 9.24 -7.72
CA GLN A 32 10.08 8.41 -8.91
C GLN A 32 8.61 8.25 -9.28
N LEU A 33 7.75 8.31 -8.27
CA LEU A 33 6.31 8.25 -8.42
C LEU A 33 5.70 9.64 -8.62
N GLU A 34 6.53 10.69 -8.72
CA GLU A 34 6.10 12.09 -8.83
C GLU A 34 5.10 12.49 -7.74
N MET A 35 5.27 11.93 -6.54
CA MET A 35 4.40 12.23 -5.41
C MET A 35 4.68 13.63 -4.86
N GLU A 36 3.61 14.38 -4.65
CA GLU A 36 3.59 15.69 -4.02
C GLU A 36 3.17 15.60 -2.54
N ASP A 37 3.28 16.72 -1.84
CA ASP A 37 2.76 16.82 -0.47
C ASP A 37 1.24 16.80 -0.52
N GLU A 38 0.60 16.16 0.47
CA GLU A 38 -0.86 15.89 0.52
C GLU A 38 -1.41 14.82 -0.44
N ASP A 39 -0.55 14.17 -1.23
CA ASP A 39 -0.97 13.04 -2.07
C ASP A 39 -1.47 11.83 -1.26
N MET A 40 -2.49 11.16 -1.80
CA MET A 40 -3.11 9.99 -1.18
C MET A 40 -2.69 8.69 -1.86
N ILE A 41 -2.31 7.72 -1.04
CA ILE A 41 -2.04 6.35 -1.47
C ILE A 41 -3.30 5.52 -1.20
N ASP A 42 -3.76 4.81 -2.21
CA ASP A 42 -4.85 3.85 -2.08
C ASP A 42 -4.34 2.52 -1.51
N GLU A 43 -4.95 2.03 -0.43
CA GLU A 43 -4.74 0.68 0.07
C GLU A 43 -5.84 -0.30 -0.36
N PHE A 44 -5.43 -1.43 -0.92
CA PHE A 44 -6.31 -2.55 -1.21
C PHE A 44 -5.90 -3.73 -0.35
N GLN A 45 -6.78 -4.14 0.56
CA GLN A 45 -6.57 -5.39 1.28
C GLN A 45 -6.74 -6.55 0.29
N GLN A 46 -5.68 -7.34 0.14
CA GLN A 46 -5.75 -8.57 -0.62
C GLN A 46 -6.69 -9.52 0.13
N GLN A 47 -7.90 -9.66 -0.38
CA GLN A 47 -8.87 -10.62 0.15
C GLN A 47 -8.32 -12.03 -0.13
N SER A 48 -7.66 -12.63 0.87
CA SER A 48 -7.58 -14.09 0.93
C SER A 48 -9.00 -14.56 1.22
N GLY A 49 -9.69 -15.01 0.17
CA GLY A 49 -11.10 -15.40 0.22
C GLY A 49 -11.41 -16.22 1.47
N GLY A 50 -12.50 -15.86 2.14
CA GLY A 50 -13.01 -16.64 3.26
C GLY A 50 -13.22 -18.08 2.80
N VAL A 51 -12.55 -19.01 3.46
CA VAL A 51 -12.95 -20.41 3.42
C VAL A 51 -14.09 -20.50 4.41
N TYR A 52 -15.34 -20.49 3.94
CA TYR A 52 -16.51 -21.22 4.48
C TYR A 52 -17.72 -20.98 3.58
#